data_AF-A0A7C4MWR9-F1
#
_entry.id   AF-A0A7C4MWR9-F1
#
_cell.length_a   1.000
_cell.length_b   1.000
_cell.length_c   1.000
_cell.angle_alpha   90.00
_cell.angle_beta   90.00
_cell.angle_gamma   90.00
#
_symmetry.space_group_name_H-M   'P 1'
#
loop_
_entity.id
_entity.type
_entity.pdbx_description
1 polymer ?
#
loop_
_entity_poly.entity_id
_entity_poly.type
_entity_poly.pdbx_seq_one_letter_code
_entity_poly.pdbx_strand_id
1 'polypeptide(L)'
;MDQRFLRFLILAVLIIIGGNLINSWLFPRPPQARVPKAEKPDAPAKAADKEAALHKPAEPPQAEKEQPNTQKPPSDPVEPAVPAEQPELPPEPPQPERLLTLGSLDPKSPYRMLVTLTSRGAAVARVELNGRQYYEQENRTGYLGHVADARTRGEGCRIRLVGPGSPAAVAGLLGERWTKQGDQWRHEPGDLILAVDGERVLGPETLEETLRTRPPGRKVTLT
;
A
#
# COMPACT_ATOMS: atom_id res chain seq x y z
N MET A 1 -13.95 18.96 -52.34
CA MET A 1 -14.12 17.98 -51.24
C MET A 1 -15.19 16.98 -51.66
N ASP A 2 -14.95 15.69 -51.47
CA ASP A 2 -15.93 14.65 -51.82
C ASP A 2 -17.14 14.65 -50.90
N GLN A 3 -18.34 14.43 -51.45
CA GLN A 3 -19.59 14.33 -50.68
C GLN A 3 -19.55 13.21 -49.63
N ARG A 4 -18.77 12.16 -49.88
CA ARG A 4 -18.54 11.05 -48.93
C ARG A 4 -17.73 11.51 -47.72
N PHE A 5 -16.71 12.34 -47.96
CA PHE A 5 -15.89 12.93 -46.89
C PHE A 5 -16.70 13.91 -46.04
N LEU A 6 -17.54 14.75 -46.67
CA LEU A 6 -18.39 15.68 -45.94
C LEU A 6 -19.43 14.97 -45.07
N ARG A 7 -20.07 13.91 -45.60
CA ARG A 7 -21.01 13.08 -44.81
C ARG A 7 -20.31 12.39 -43.65
N PHE A 8 -19.12 11.83 -43.88
CA PHE A 8 -18.33 11.21 -42.82
C PHE A 8 -17.99 12.23 -41.71
N LEU A 9 -17.55 13.44 -42.09
CA LEU A 9 -17.22 14.50 -41.13
C LEU A 9 -18.42 14.90 -40.28
N ILE A 10 -19.59 15.11 -40.91
CA ILE A 10 -20.82 15.45 -40.19
C ILE A 10 -21.22 14.34 -39.22
N LEU A 11 -21.16 13.08 -39.67
CA LEU A 11 -21.55 11.93 -38.85
C LEU A 11 -20.59 11.73 -37.67
N ALA A 12 -19.29 11.91 -37.88
CA ALA A 12 -18.29 11.87 -36.81
C ALA A 12 -18.51 12.97 -35.76
N VAL A 13 -18.79 14.20 -36.19
CA VAL A 13 -19.06 15.32 -35.28
C VAL A 13 -20.36 15.08 -34.50
N LEU A 14 -21.41 14.55 -35.13
CA LEU A 14 -22.66 14.21 -34.46
C LEU A 14 -22.48 13.12 -33.40
N ILE A 15 -21.65 12.09 -33.67
CA ILE A 15 -21.35 11.05 -32.69
C ILE A 15 -20.62 11.65 -31.48
N ILE A 16 -19.65 12.53 -31.70
CA ILE A 16 -18.87 13.16 -30.61
C ILE A 16 -19.77 14.07 -29.76
N ILE A 17 -20.61 14.89 -30.39
CA ILE A 17 -21.52 15.79 -29.68
C ILE A 17 -22.60 14.98 -28.95
N GLY A 18 -23.24 14.02 -29.62
CA GLY A 18 -24.25 13.15 -29.03
C GLY A 18 -23.71 12.36 -27.84
N GLY A 19 -22.52 11.77 -27.98
CA GLY A 19 -21.84 11.06 -26.89
C GLY A 19 -21.53 11.97 -25.69
N ASN A 20 -21.06 13.20 -25.93
CA ASN A 20 -20.80 14.15 -24.84
C ASN A 20 -22.07 14.59 -24.12
N LEU A 21 -23.17 14.85 -24.84
CA LEU A 21 -24.45 15.21 -24.22
C LEU A 21 -25.00 14.06 -23.36
N ILE A 22 -25.01 12.84 -23.91
CA ILE A 22 -25.46 11.64 -23.17
C ILE A 22 -24.59 11.45 -21.92
N ASN A 23 -23.27 11.56 -22.05
CA ASN A 23 -22.35 11.43 -20.92
C ASN A 23 -22.58 12.52 -19.87
N SER A 24 -22.85 13.77 -20.28
CA SER A 24 -23.16 14.86 -19.34
C SER A 24 -24.48 14.67 -18.61
N TRP A 25 -25.44 13.97 -19.22
CA TRP A 25 -26.74 13.68 -18.64
C TRP A 25 -26.69 12.47 -17.69
N LEU A 26 -25.99 11.39 -18.07
CA LEU A 26 -25.82 10.20 -17.20
C LEU A 26 -24.80 10.44 -16.07
N PHE A 27 -23.81 11.29 -16.28
CA PHE A 27 -22.72 11.55 -15.33
C PHE A 27 -22.49 13.05 -15.15
N PRO A 28 -23.39 13.78 -14.47
CA PRO A 28 -23.19 15.19 -14.16
C PRO A 28 -21.90 15.36 -13.35
N ARG A 29 -21.03 16.29 -13.78
CA ARG A 29 -19.77 16.55 -13.07
C ARG A 29 -20.10 16.92 -11.62
N PRO A 30 -19.48 16.26 -10.62
CA PRO A 30 -19.71 16.63 -9.23
C PRO A 30 -19.34 18.11 -9.06
N PRO A 31 -20.12 18.88 -8.28
CA PRO A 31 -19.82 20.28 -8.04
C PRO A 31 -18.40 20.37 -7.49
N GLN A 32 -17.53 21.11 -8.19
CA GLN A 32 -16.22 21.42 -7.66
C GLN A 32 -16.46 22.15 -6.34
N ALA A 33 -15.99 21.54 -5.24
CA ALA A 33 -16.00 22.19 -3.95
C ALA A 33 -15.35 23.57 -4.14
N ARG A 34 -16.12 24.64 -3.85
CA ARG A 34 -15.62 26.00 -3.91
C ARG A 34 -14.48 26.09 -2.92
N VAL A 35 -13.25 26.01 -3.40
CA VAL A 35 -12.11 26.48 -2.63
C VAL A 35 -12.36 27.98 -2.45
N PRO A 36 -12.46 28.52 -1.21
CA PRO A 36 -12.65 29.94 -1.02
C PRO A 36 -11.51 30.68 -1.72
N LYS A 37 -11.90 31.56 -2.65
CA LYS A 37 -11.01 32.39 -3.43
C LYS A 37 -10.31 33.33 -2.44
N ALA A 38 -9.04 33.06 -2.15
CA ALA A 38 -8.21 34.01 -1.41
C ALA A 38 -8.22 35.33 -2.18
N GLU A 39 -8.74 36.36 -1.52
CA GLU A 39 -8.77 37.74 -1.96
C GLU A 39 -7.31 38.23 -2.08
N LYS A 40 -6.87 38.53 -3.30
CA LYS A 40 -5.59 39.19 -3.54
C LYS A 40 -5.79 40.69 -3.36
N PRO A 41 -4.99 41.39 -2.53
CA PRO A 41 -4.97 42.84 -2.54
C PRO A 41 -4.30 43.36 -3.82
N ASP A 42 -4.83 44.47 -4.31
CA ASP A 42 -4.43 45.17 -5.52
C ASP A 42 -2.94 45.52 -5.58
N ALA A 43 -2.37 45.33 -6.76
CA ALA A 43 -1.08 45.90 -7.15
C ALA A 43 -1.28 47.33 -7.71
N PRO A 44 -0.24 48.19 -7.65
CA PRO A 44 -0.04 49.17 -8.68
C PRO A 44 1.19 48.83 -9.54
N ALA A 45 1.03 49.06 -10.84
CA ALA A 45 1.94 48.73 -11.92
C ALA A 45 3.03 49.79 -12.16
N LYS A 46 4.22 49.36 -12.60
CA LYS A 46 4.88 49.68 -13.90
C LYS A 46 6.41 49.65 -13.83
N ALA A 47 6.99 49.24 -14.97
CA ALA A 47 8.28 49.63 -15.58
C ALA A 47 9.32 48.50 -15.79
N ALA A 48 9.28 47.97 -17.01
CA ALA A 48 10.34 47.62 -17.97
C ALA A 48 11.80 47.29 -17.55
N ASP A 49 12.25 46.17 -18.13
CA ASP A 49 13.55 45.84 -18.75
C ASP A 49 14.89 46.01 -18.00
N LYS A 50 15.54 44.86 -17.75
CA LYS A 50 16.90 44.46 -18.20
C LYS A 50 17.37 43.25 -17.39
N GLU A 51 17.61 42.10 -18.02
CA GLU A 51 18.89 41.68 -18.63
C GLU A 51 19.84 41.03 -17.61
N ALA A 52 20.13 39.76 -17.90
CA ALA A 52 21.35 39.01 -17.61
C ALA A 52 21.86 38.84 -16.15
N ALA A 53 21.88 37.55 -15.80
CA ALA A 53 23.01 36.83 -15.21
C ALA A 53 23.14 36.76 -13.67
N LEU A 54 23.77 35.64 -13.29
CA LEU A 54 24.21 35.20 -11.96
C LEU A 54 23.13 34.59 -11.05
N HIS A 55 23.14 33.27 -10.88
CA HIS A 55 23.97 32.63 -9.84
C HIS A 55 23.88 31.10 -9.91
N LYS A 56 25.05 30.50 -10.14
CA LYS A 56 25.39 29.09 -10.00
C LYS A 56 25.45 28.74 -8.50
N PRO A 57 24.97 27.58 -8.03
CA PRO A 57 25.13 27.17 -6.63
C PRO A 57 26.60 26.87 -6.31
N ALA A 58 27.06 27.40 -5.17
CA ALA A 58 28.42 27.29 -4.67
C ALA A 58 28.68 25.94 -3.96
N GLU A 59 29.84 25.37 -4.25
CA GLU A 59 30.49 24.25 -3.56
C GLU A 59 31.06 24.70 -2.20
N PRO A 60 31.13 23.81 -1.17
CA PRO A 60 31.70 24.15 0.13
C PRO A 60 33.24 24.22 0.12
N PRO A 61 33.87 25.02 1.01
CA PRO A 61 35.26 25.43 0.86
C PRO A 61 36.26 24.42 1.44
N GLN A 62 37.31 24.17 0.66
CA GLN A 62 38.59 23.63 1.11
C GLN A 62 39.38 24.73 1.85
N ALA A 63 39.91 24.39 3.02
CA ALA A 63 40.90 25.20 3.73
C ALA A 63 42.29 24.56 3.54
N GLU A 64 43.25 25.32 3.05
CA GLU A 64 44.62 24.87 2.77
C GLU A 64 45.64 25.59 3.67
N LYS A 65 46.40 24.74 4.40
CA LYS A 65 47.81 24.82 4.86
C LYS A 65 48.31 26.02 5.68
N GLU A 66 48.88 25.66 6.83
CA GLU A 66 50.22 26.12 7.24
C GLU A 66 51.00 24.94 7.87
N GLN A 67 52.25 24.75 7.42
CA GLN A 67 53.25 23.88 8.04
C GLN A 67 54.05 24.68 9.09
N PRO A 68 54.58 24.00 10.11
CA PRO A 68 56.00 24.18 10.41
C PRO A 68 56.76 22.86 10.51
N ASN A 69 57.99 22.93 10.05
CA ASN A 69 58.98 21.87 9.95
C ASN A 69 59.75 21.71 11.27
N THR A 70 59.72 20.52 11.90
CA THR A 70 60.77 20.11 12.85
C THR A 70 60.96 18.59 12.87
N GLN A 71 62.07 18.17 12.27
CA GLN A 71 63.02 17.12 12.67
C GLN A 71 62.52 15.73 13.16
N LYS A 72 63.00 14.71 12.45
CA LYS A 72 62.84 13.28 12.68
C LYS A 72 63.97 12.71 13.55
N PRO A 73 63.69 11.97 14.64
CA PRO A 73 64.55 10.92 15.17
C PRO A 73 64.01 9.52 14.75
N PRO A 74 64.80 8.45 14.94
CA PRO A 74 64.73 7.25 14.11
C PRO A 74 63.55 6.33 14.45
N SER A 75 63.18 5.57 13.44
CA SER A 75 62.15 4.53 13.41
C SER A 75 62.56 3.30 14.23
N ASP A 76 61.79 2.99 15.27
CA ASP A 76 61.68 1.62 15.77
C ASP A 76 60.74 0.81 14.87
N PRO A 77 60.95 -0.50 14.69
CA PRO A 77 60.10 -1.33 13.83
C PRO A 77 58.71 -1.45 14.43
N VAL A 78 57.69 -0.94 13.74
CA VAL A 78 56.29 -1.23 14.06
C VAL A 78 56.03 -2.67 13.65
N GLU A 79 55.90 -3.53 14.66
CA GLU A 79 55.38 -4.88 14.56
C GLU A 79 54.00 -4.82 13.87
N PRO A 80 53.71 -5.67 12.87
CA PRO A 80 52.45 -5.60 12.14
C PRO A 80 51.28 -5.85 13.11
N ALA A 81 50.44 -4.83 13.28
CA ALA A 81 49.20 -4.94 14.04
C ALA A 81 48.35 -6.04 13.39
N VAL A 82 48.21 -7.15 14.11
CA VAL A 82 47.28 -8.23 13.77
C VAL A 82 45.88 -7.61 13.69
N PRO A 83 45.14 -7.78 12.58
CA PRO A 83 43.76 -7.31 12.49
C PRO A 83 42.96 -7.89 13.66
N ALA A 84 42.37 -7.01 14.48
CA ALA A 84 41.48 -7.45 15.54
C ALA A 84 40.32 -8.23 14.91
N GLU A 85 40.23 -9.52 15.24
CA GLU A 85 39.15 -10.41 14.84
C GLU A 85 37.85 -9.81 15.39
N GLN A 86 37.01 -9.29 14.49
CA GLN A 86 35.73 -8.73 14.85
C GLN A 86 34.86 -9.91 15.32
N PRO A 87 34.32 -9.89 16.55
CA PRO A 87 33.53 -11.01 17.06
C PRO A 87 32.39 -11.30 16.10
N GLU A 88 32.36 -12.52 15.57
CA GLU A 88 31.29 -12.97 14.70
C GLU A 88 30.02 -13.07 15.55
N LEU A 89 29.11 -12.11 15.37
CA LEU A 89 27.85 -12.09 16.10
C LEU A 89 27.07 -13.35 15.72
N PRO A 90 26.48 -14.07 16.71
CA PRO A 90 25.67 -15.24 16.41
C PRO A 90 24.52 -14.84 15.46
N PRO A 91 24.16 -15.71 14.50
CA PRO A 91 23.11 -15.40 13.55
C PRO A 91 21.81 -15.13 14.29
N GLU A 92 21.15 -14.02 13.94
CA GLU A 92 19.84 -13.71 14.50
C GLU A 92 18.85 -14.84 14.18
N PRO A 93 18.01 -15.26 15.14
CA PRO A 93 17.02 -16.28 14.87
C PRO A 93 16.04 -15.80 13.79
N PRO A 94 15.58 -16.69 12.90
CA PRO A 94 14.64 -16.33 11.85
C PRO A 94 13.35 -15.79 12.49
N GLN A 95 13.03 -14.53 12.19
CA GLN A 95 11.81 -13.90 12.67
C GLN A 95 10.62 -14.38 11.84
N PRO A 96 9.49 -14.78 12.46
CA PRO A 96 8.30 -15.16 11.72
C PRO A 96 7.73 -13.96 10.95
N GLU A 97 7.19 -14.21 9.75
CA GLU A 97 6.49 -13.20 8.98
C GLU A 97 5.23 -12.74 9.73
N ARG A 98 5.07 -11.43 9.88
CA ARG A 98 3.93 -10.81 10.55
C ARG A 98 3.09 -10.03 9.55
N LEU A 99 1.78 -10.13 9.70
CA LEU A 99 0.82 -9.35 8.94
C LEU A 99 0.15 -8.34 9.88
N LEU A 100 0.03 -7.09 9.43
CA LEU A 100 -0.60 -6.02 10.19
C LEU A 100 -1.60 -5.29 9.30
N THR A 101 -2.66 -4.75 9.88
CA THR A 101 -3.64 -3.94 9.16
C THR A 101 -3.71 -2.52 9.67
N LEU A 102 -3.92 -1.59 8.75
CA LEU A 102 -4.21 -0.18 9.02
C LEU A 102 -5.50 0.21 8.31
N GLY A 103 -6.37 0.95 8.99
CA GLY A 103 -7.65 1.39 8.43
C GLY A 103 -8.79 0.38 8.68
N SER A 104 -9.82 0.40 7.84
CA SER A 104 -11.01 -0.42 8.02
C SER A 104 -11.83 -0.53 6.74
N LEU A 105 -12.51 -1.66 6.59
CA LEU A 105 -13.54 -1.88 5.57
C LEU A 105 -14.96 -1.51 6.05
N ASP A 106 -15.16 -1.18 7.32
CA ASP A 106 -16.48 -0.80 7.83
C ASP A 106 -16.93 0.52 7.17
N PRO A 107 -18.08 0.56 6.46
CA PRO A 107 -18.60 1.78 5.85
C PRO A 107 -18.88 2.92 6.84
N LYS A 108 -19.06 2.60 8.13
CA LYS A 108 -19.27 3.58 9.21
C LYS A 108 -17.97 4.14 9.77
N SER A 109 -16.83 3.51 9.47
CA SER A 109 -15.50 3.98 9.88
C SER A 109 -15.11 5.26 9.12
N PRO A 110 -14.32 6.17 9.73
CA PRO A 110 -13.74 7.30 9.00
C PRO A 110 -12.72 6.86 7.93
N TYR A 111 -12.20 5.63 8.01
CA TYR A 111 -11.24 5.11 7.04
C TYR A 111 -11.91 4.73 5.70
N ARG A 112 -11.22 5.04 4.60
CA ARG A 112 -11.70 4.77 3.22
C ARG A 112 -11.02 3.57 2.56
N MET A 113 -10.16 2.88 3.31
CA MET A 113 -9.40 1.73 2.86
C MET A 113 -8.91 0.93 4.05
N LEU A 114 -8.56 -0.32 3.75
CA LEU A 114 -7.80 -1.20 4.61
C LEU A 114 -6.48 -1.53 3.90
N VAL A 115 -5.36 -1.35 4.60
CA VAL A 115 -4.03 -1.66 4.11
C VAL A 115 -3.45 -2.78 4.94
N THR A 116 -3.03 -3.86 4.27
CA THR A 116 -2.31 -4.98 4.88
C THR A 116 -0.82 -4.82 4.61
N LEU A 117 -0.03 -4.83 5.68
CA LEU A 117 1.43 -4.76 5.67
C LEU A 117 2.02 -6.12 6.02
N THR A 118 3.17 -6.45 5.45
CA THR A 118 3.98 -7.62 5.82
C THR A 118 5.33 -7.19 6.38
N SER A 119 5.80 -7.87 7.43
CA SER A 119 7.16 -7.68 7.93
C SER A 119 8.21 -8.19 6.96
N ARG A 120 7.85 -9.07 6.01
CA ARG A 120 8.76 -9.51 4.94
C ARG A 120 9.04 -8.32 4.01
N GLY A 121 10.23 -7.74 4.12
CA GLY A 121 10.65 -6.60 3.30
C GLY A 121 9.90 -5.29 3.61
N ALA A 122 9.22 -5.20 4.77
CA ALA A 122 8.44 -4.02 5.18
C ALA A 122 7.47 -3.51 4.10
N ALA A 123 6.80 -4.43 3.41
CA ALA A 123 6.03 -4.14 2.21
C ALA A 123 4.52 -3.99 2.49
N VAL A 124 3.83 -3.31 1.57
CA VAL A 124 2.37 -3.39 1.45
C VAL A 124 2.02 -4.69 0.74
N ALA A 125 1.31 -5.58 1.44
CA ALA A 125 0.84 -6.84 0.89
C ALA A 125 -0.47 -6.68 0.11
N ARG A 126 -1.38 -5.82 0.60
CA ARG A 126 -2.69 -5.58 -0.03
C ARG A 126 -3.27 -4.23 0.35
N VAL A 127 -4.02 -3.63 -0.56
CA VAL A 127 -4.87 -2.46 -0.29
C VAL A 127 -6.28 -2.78 -0.77
N GLU A 128 -7.25 -2.56 0.10
CA GLU A 128 -8.66 -2.78 -0.18
C GLU A 128 -9.44 -1.47 0.03
N LEU A 129 -10.22 -1.07 -0.98
CA LEU A 129 -11.02 0.15 -0.95
C LEU A 129 -12.47 -0.17 -0.58
N ASN A 130 -13.05 0.58 0.36
CA ASN A 130 -14.41 0.33 0.86
C ASN A 130 -15.48 1.25 0.25
N GLY A 131 -15.12 2.05 -0.75
CA GLY A 131 -16.05 2.94 -1.45
C GLY A 131 -16.93 2.19 -2.46
N ARG A 132 -18.23 2.51 -2.52
CA ARG A 132 -19.22 1.87 -3.43
C ARG A 132 -18.89 2.02 -4.92
N GLN A 133 -18.04 2.97 -5.28
CA GLN A 133 -17.58 3.20 -6.65
C GLN A 133 -16.46 2.23 -7.06
N TYR A 134 -15.84 1.53 -6.11
CA TYR A 134 -14.77 0.57 -6.37
C TYR A 134 -15.33 -0.84 -6.33
N TYR A 135 -14.92 -1.65 -7.30
CA TYR A 135 -15.25 -3.07 -7.38
C TYR A 135 -13.97 -3.83 -7.70
N GLU A 136 -13.79 -4.98 -7.07
CA GLU A 136 -12.72 -5.90 -7.45
C GLU A 136 -13.06 -6.50 -8.82
N GLN A 137 -12.13 -6.36 -9.77
CA GLN A 137 -12.37 -6.75 -11.16
C GLN A 137 -12.20 -8.25 -11.38
N GLU A 138 -11.22 -8.85 -10.68
CA GLU A 138 -10.84 -10.26 -10.86
C GLU A 138 -11.70 -11.20 -10.01
N ASN A 139 -12.15 -10.73 -8.83
CA ASN A 139 -12.93 -11.55 -7.91
C ASN A 139 -14.25 -10.86 -7.52
N ARG A 140 -15.35 -11.37 -8.06
CA ARG A 140 -16.73 -10.87 -7.82
C ARG A 140 -17.59 -11.88 -7.06
N THR A 141 -16.96 -12.72 -6.26
CA THR A 141 -17.56 -13.89 -5.62
C THR A 141 -17.58 -13.73 -4.10
N GLY A 142 -17.80 -14.81 -3.36
CA GLY A 142 -17.78 -14.82 -1.90
C GLY A 142 -16.45 -14.30 -1.35
N TYR A 143 -16.54 -13.52 -0.28
CA TYR A 143 -15.38 -12.89 0.34
C TYR A 143 -15.54 -12.89 1.86
N LEU A 144 -14.47 -13.26 2.58
CA LEU A 144 -14.43 -13.18 4.04
C LEU A 144 -13.52 -12.05 4.54
N GLY A 145 -12.63 -11.53 3.72
CA GLY A 145 -11.45 -10.80 4.20
C GLY A 145 -10.18 -11.42 3.63
N HIS A 146 -9.08 -10.67 3.63
CA HIS A 146 -7.74 -11.24 3.42
C HIS A 146 -7.28 -11.96 4.70
N VAL A 147 -7.77 -13.19 4.87
CA VAL A 147 -7.67 -13.93 6.15
C VAL A 147 -6.45 -14.84 6.29
N ALA A 148 -5.87 -15.29 5.18
CA ALA A 148 -4.82 -16.31 5.19
C ALA A 148 -3.75 -16.05 4.12
N ASP A 149 -2.59 -16.70 4.30
CA ASP A 149 -1.51 -16.74 3.32
C ASP A 149 -1.50 -18.10 2.63
N ALA A 150 -1.44 -18.12 1.29
CA ALA A 150 -1.55 -19.29 0.42
C ALA A 150 -0.52 -20.40 0.68
N ARG A 151 0.52 -20.13 1.48
CA ARG A 151 1.66 -21.03 1.68
C ARG A 151 1.41 -22.16 2.69
N THR A 152 0.35 -22.11 3.49
CA THR A 152 0.06 -23.14 4.50
C THR A 152 -0.84 -24.24 3.91
N ARG A 153 -0.45 -25.52 4.01
CA ARG A 153 -1.24 -26.67 3.52
C ARG A 153 -1.44 -27.72 4.61
N GLY A 154 -2.59 -28.39 4.58
CA GLY A 154 -2.71 -29.77 5.09
C GLY A 154 -3.72 -30.03 6.21
N GLU A 155 -4.28 -29.02 6.87
CA GLU A 155 -5.13 -29.24 8.06
C GLU A 155 -6.30 -28.25 8.18
N GLY A 156 -6.64 -27.56 7.08
CA GLY A 156 -7.58 -26.44 7.09
C GLY A 156 -6.91 -25.12 6.77
N CYS A 157 -7.68 -24.05 6.77
CA CYS A 157 -7.19 -22.70 6.53
C CYS A 157 -7.05 -21.95 7.85
N ARG A 158 -5.82 -21.79 8.33
CA ARG A 158 -5.52 -21.00 9.52
C ARG A 158 -5.63 -19.52 9.19
N ILE A 159 -6.40 -18.80 10.00
CA ILE A 159 -6.57 -17.36 9.89
C ILE A 159 -5.35 -16.69 10.49
N ARG A 160 -4.61 -15.97 9.64
CA ARG A 160 -3.42 -15.20 10.04
C ARG A 160 -3.78 -13.78 10.46
N LEU A 161 -4.80 -13.21 9.82
CA LEU A 161 -5.15 -11.81 9.97
C LEU A 161 -6.65 -11.64 9.79
N VAL A 162 -7.25 -10.70 10.52
CA VAL A 162 -8.63 -10.30 10.32
C VAL A 162 -8.69 -8.79 10.25
N GLY A 163 -8.97 -8.26 9.05
CA GLY A 163 -9.06 -6.82 8.81
C GLY A 163 -10.32 -6.22 9.45
N PRO A 164 -10.24 -5.09 10.16
CA PRO A 164 -11.41 -4.44 10.77
C PRO A 164 -12.51 -4.14 9.74
N GLY A 165 -13.74 -4.54 10.04
CA GLY A 165 -14.90 -4.33 9.16
C GLY A 165 -15.02 -5.31 7.99
N SER A 166 -14.10 -6.27 7.85
CA SER A 166 -14.26 -7.40 6.93
C SER A 166 -15.39 -8.34 7.39
N PRO A 167 -15.96 -9.17 6.50
CA PRO A 167 -16.96 -10.17 6.90
C PRO A 167 -16.45 -11.13 7.99
N ALA A 168 -15.17 -11.51 7.97
CA ALA A 168 -14.51 -12.30 9.01
C ALA A 168 -14.53 -11.58 10.37
N ALA A 169 -14.23 -10.28 10.39
CA ALA A 169 -14.30 -9.48 11.62
C ALA A 169 -15.73 -9.39 12.16
N VAL A 170 -16.71 -9.20 11.28
CA VAL A 170 -18.13 -9.14 11.66
C VAL A 170 -18.61 -10.50 12.20
N ALA A 171 -18.08 -11.60 11.67
CA ALA A 171 -18.35 -12.95 12.15
C ALA A 171 -17.60 -13.31 13.46
N GLY A 172 -16.71 -12.44 13.94
CA GLY A 172 -15.97 -12.66 15.19
C GLY A 172 -14.77 -13.61 15.06
N LEU A 173 -14.29 -13.87 13.85
CA LEU A 173 -13.11 -14.71 13.64
C LEU A 173 -11.85 -14.04 14.20
N LEU A 174 -10.96 -14.85 14.75
CA LEU A 174 -9.70 -14.41 15.32
C LEU A 174 -8.55 -14.73 14.37
N GLY A 175 -7.75 -13.72 14.04
CA GLY A 175 -6.44 -13.90 13.40
C GLY A 175 -5.35 -14.13 14.43
N GLU A 176 -4.14 -14.37 13.95
CA GLU A 176 -2.96 -14.47 14.81
C GLU A 176 -2.78 -13.19 15.61
N ARG A 177 -2.38 -13.34 16.87
CA ARG A 177 -2.12 -12.23 17.78
C ARG A 177 -0.78 -12.41 18.48
N TRP A 178 -0.16 -11.28 18.78
CA TRP A 178 0.99 -11.21 19.65
C TRP A 178 0.60 -10.45 20.91
N THR A 179 0.64 -11.12 22.04
CA THR A 179 0.32 -10.53 23.35
C THR A 179 1.58 -10.48 24.19
N LYS A 180 1.79 -9.36 24.89
CA LYS A 180 2.88 -9.24 25.86
C LYS A 180 2.44 -9.85 27.20
N GLN A 181 3.19 -10.82 27.70
CA GLN A 181 2.98 -11.45 29.01
C GLN A 181 4.25 -11.25 29.84
N GLY A 182 4.21 -10.29 30.77
CA GLY A 182 5.41 -9.81 31.46
C GLY A 182 6.38 -9.14 30.48
N ASP A 183 7.63 -9.60 30.43
CA ASP A 183 8.65 -9.13 29.48
C ASP A 183 8.74 -9.93 28.19
N GLN A 184 7.91 -10.97 28.03
CA GLN A 184 7.93 -11.84 26.85
C GLN A 184 6.75 -11.58 25.92
N TRP A 185 7.00 -11.72 24.62
CA TRP A 185 5.97 -11.74 23.59
C TRP A 185 5.54 -13.19 23.34
N ARG A 186 4.24 -13.46 23.41
CA ARG A 186 3.65 -14.76 23.09
C ARG A 186 2.84 -14.66 21.80
N HIS A 187 3.04 -15.64 20.91
CA HIS A 187 2.21 -15.82 19.72
C HIS A 187 0.99 -16.65 20.09
N GLU A 188 -0.19 -16.15 19.72
CA GLU A 188 -1.46 -16.84 19.82
C GLU A 188 -1.94 -17.12 18.39
N PRO A 189 -2.17 -18.39 18.02
CA PRO A 189 -2.68 -18.73 16.70
C PRO A 189 -4.10 -18.21 16.52
N GLY A 190 -4.46 -17.83 15.30
CA GLY A 190 -5.85 -17.55 14.93
C GLY A 190 -6.66 -18.82 14.73
N ASP A 191 -7.94 -18.64 14.42
CA ASP A 191 -8.89 -19.73 14.18
C ASP A 191 -8.47 -20.59 12.98
N LEU A 192 -8.91 -21.85 12.99
CA LEU A 192 -8.66 -22.82 11.92
C LEU A 192 -9.98 -23.17 11.24
N ILE A 193 -10.14 -22.74 9.98
CA ILE A 193 -11.32 -23.08 9.18
C ILE A 193 -11.12 -24.47 8.58
N LEU A 194 -11.95 -25.41 9.01
CA LEU A 194 -12.00 -26.80 8.55
C LEU A 194 -13.05 -27.01 7.46
N ALA A 195 -14.12 -26.21 7.44
CA ALA A 195 -15.17 -26.32 6.42
C ALA A 195 -15.94 -25.02 6.15
N VAL A 196 -16.54 -24.92 4.96
CA VAL A 196 -17.52 -23.89 4.57
C VAL A 196 -18.79 -24.57 4.07
N ASP A 197 -19.92 -24.35 4.74
CA ASP A 197 -21.19 -25.03 4.46
C ASP A 197 -21.05 -26.57 4.45
N GLY A 198 -20.17 -27.11 5.29
CA GLY A 198 -19.85 -28.55 5.35
C GLY A 198 -18.87 -29.05 4.28
N GLU A 199 -18.50 -28.23 3.30
CA GLU A 199 -17.45 -28.54 2.32
C GLU A 199 -16.07 -28.37 2.97
N ARG A 200 -15.25 -29.43 2.92
CA ARG A 200 -13.96 -29.48 3.62
C ARG A 200 -12.96 -28.50 3.00
N VAL A 201 -12.31 -27.74 3.85
CA VAL A 201 -11.19 -26.85 3.51
C VAL A 201 -9.89 -27.54 3.89
N LEU A 202 -8.94 -27.64 2.95
CA LEU A 202 -7.63 -28.25 3.18
C LEU A 202 -6.51 -27.21 3.36
N GLY A 203 -6.83 -25.96 3.07
CA GLY A 203 -5.89 -24.86 3.07
C GLY A 203 -6.51 -23.58 2.48
N PRO A 204 -5.72 -22.51 2.35
CA PRO A 204 -6.14 -21.23 1.80
C PRO A 204 -6.63 -21.31 0.36
N GLU A 205 -5.94 -22.09 -0.50
CA GLU A 205 -6.34 -22.28 -1.90
C GLU A 205 -7.76 -22.87 -1.98
N THR A 206 -8.02 -23.96 -1.25
CA THR A 206 -9.34 -24.59 -1.20
C THR A 206 -10.40 -23.68 -0.58
N LEU A 207 -10.06 -22.89 0.45
CA LEU A 207 -10.98 -21.90 1.00
C LEU A 207 -11.37 -20.87 -0.07
N GLU A 208 -10.39 -20.35 -0.81
CA GLU A 208 -10.64 -19.39 -1.87
C GLU A 208 -11.49 -19.97 -3.00
N GLU A 209 -11.18 -21.17 -3.48
CA GLU A 209 -11.97 -21.89 -4.48
C GLU A 209 -13.40 -22.14 -4.02
N THR A 210 -13.56 -22.54 -2.75
CA THR A 210 -14.87 -22.75 -2.13
C THR A 210 -15.66 -21.44 -2.15
N LEU A 211 -15.08 -20.33 -1.69
CA LEU A 211 -15.73 -19.01 -1.69
C LEU A 211 -16.03 -18.50 -3.11
N ARG A 212 -15.19 -18.84 -4.10
CA ARG A 212 -15.38 -18.46 -5.51
C ARG A 212 -16.68 -18.96 -6.13
N THR A 213 -17.20 -20.07 -5.63
CA THR A 213 -18.46 -20.64 -6.12
C THR A 213 -19.69 -20.07 -5.38
N ARG A 214 -19.50 -19.20 -4.38
CA ARG A 214 -20.60 -18.55 -3.65
C ARG A 214 -20.79 -17.11 -4.17
N PRO A 215 -22.03 -16.64 -4.37
CA PRO A 215 -22.28 -15.26 -4.74
C PRO A 215 -22.01 -14.30 -3.56
N PRO A 216 -21.65 -13.03 -3.83
CA PRO A 216 -21.52 -12.01 -2.79
C PRO A 216 -22.80 -11.87 -1.95
N GLY A 217 -22.63 -11.62 -0.65
CA GLY A 217 -23.76 -11.43 0.29
C GLY A 217 -24.45 -12.71 0.74
N ARG A 218 -24.10 -13.88 0.18
CA ARG A 218 -24.55 -15.17 0.70
C ARG A 218 -23.96 -15.41 2.09
N LYS A 219 -24.81 -15.81 3.03
CA LYS A 219 -24.37 -16.30 4.34
C LYS A 219 -23.84 -17.73 4.19
N VAL A 220 -22.73 -18.02 4.85
CA VAL A 220 -22.10 -19.34 4.91
C VAL A 220 -21.84 -19.70 6.36
N THR A 221 -21.79 -20.99 6.65
CA THR A 221 -21.40 -21.51 7.97
C THR A 221 -19.94 -21.97 7.92
N LEU A 222 -19.14 -21.53 8.90
CA LEU A 222 -17.75 -21.95 9.06
C LEU A 222 -17.65 -22.90 10.24
N THR A 223 -16.85 -23.95 10.07
CA THR A 223 -16.49 -24.90 11.13
C THR A 223 -14.98 -24.99 11.22
#